data_AF-A0AAU9X412-F1
#
_entry.id   AF-A0AAU9X412-F1
#
_cell.length_a   1.000
_cell.length_b   1.000
_cell.length_c   1.000
_cell.angle_alpha   90.00
_cell.angle_beta   90.00
_cell.angle_gamma   90.00
#
_symmetry.space_group_name_H-M   'P 1'
#
loop_
_entity.id
_entity.type
_entity.pdbx_description
1 polymer ?
#
loop_
_entity_poly.entity_id
_entity_poly.type
_entity_poly.pdbx_seq_one_letter_code
_entity_poly.pdbx_strand_id
1 'polypeptide(L)'
;SLKVAKFYLKGDFKVHVSSSFPVASHCSVFALSDSEDSDLRQQCKHNHDELCDQCESLHATLNDISTAVDEASFTTEEDKDEALFLVSSATLAIQSWKCHLLRSTHQDQARLDVIDALNSGTVFIVNDWAMKFLPQRYRESQKDCFGKRSISWHISVVYRRIQGVLQWQAFIHVIQSCTQRSSAVTAIMQHVLATLKQEYPETRPTSGKIKPAVTTPSAR
;
A
#
# COMPACT_ATOMS: atom_id res chain seq x y z
N SER A 1 11.56 23.63 -1.96
CA SER A 1 12.39 23.16 -0.82
C SER A 1 11.90 21.79 -0.36
N LEU A 2 12.81 20.91 0.09
CA LEU A 2 12.46 19.53 0.48
C LEU A 2 11.45 19.45 1.64
N LYS A 3 11.44 20.45 2.54
CA LYS A 3 10.47 20.51 3.64
C LYS A 3 9.03 20.66 3.11
N VAL A 4 8.82 21.58 2.16
CA VAL A 4 7.51 21.81 1.54
C VAL A 4 7.05 20.58 0.78
N ALA A 5 7.94 19.99 -0.04
CA ALA A 5 7.61 18.78 -0.79
C ALA A 5 7.26 17.59 0.12
N LYS A 6 7.92 17.46 1.27
CA LYS A 6 7.57 16.44 2.27
C LYS A 6 6.16 16.64 2.83
N PHE A 7 5.76 17.88 3.13
CA PHE A 7 4.40 18.17 3.60
C PHE A 7 3.36 17.85 2.52
N TYR A 8 3.63 18.28 1.29
CA TYR A 8 2.80 17.96 0.13
C TYR A 8 2.58 16.45 -0.05
N LEU A 9 3.66 15.66 -0.08
CA LEU A 9 3.56 14.20 -0.25
C LEU A 9 2.81 13.53 0.91
N LYS A 10 2.94 14.02 2.15
CA LYS A 10 2.24 13.43 3.30
C LYS A 10 0.77 13.82 3.42
N GLY A 11 0.39 14.99 2.92
CA GLY A 11 -0.96 15.53 3.00
C GLY A 11 -1.62 15.54 1.62
N ASP A 12 -1.51 16.68 0.96
CA ASP A 12 -2.34 17.08 -0.19
C ASP A 12 -2.21 16.16 -1.41
N PHE A 13 -1.05 15.51 -1.59
CA PHE A 13 -0.83 14.62 -2.74
C PHE A 13 -1.95 13.58 -2.88
N LYS A 14 -2.42 13.01 -1.77
CA LYS A 14 -3.49 12.01 -1.78
C LYS A 14 -4.84 12.56 -2.25
N VAL A 15 -5.12 13.83 -1.99
CA VAL A 15 -6.36 14.50 -2.40
C VAL A 15 -6.38 14.78 -3.91
N HIS A 16 -5.20 14.91 -4.51
CA HIS A 16 -5.07 15.08 -5.95
C HIS A 16 -5.14 13.78 -6.74
N VAL A 17 -5.11 12.61 -6.09
CA VAL A 17 -5.19 11.32 -6.77
C VAL A 17 -6.64 10.98 -7.10
N SER A 18 -6.92 10.74 -8.39
CA SER A 18 -8.26 10.35 -8.87
C SER A 18 -8.15 9.52 -10.16
N SER A 19 -9.24 8.85 -10.55
CA SER A 19 -9.31 8.08 -11.80
C SER A 19 -9.44 8.96 -13.05
N SER A 20 -9.75 10.25 -12.89
CA SER A 20 -9.98 11.19 -14.00
C SER A 20 -9.25 12.53 -13.84
N PHE A 21 -8.04 12.51 -13.29
CA PHE A 21 -7.28 13.73 -13.02
C PHE A 21 -6.48 14.18 -14.25
N PRO A 22 -6.47 15.48 -14.62
CA PRO A 22 -5.80 15.96 -15.84
C PRO A 22 -4.27 16.00 -15.74
N VAL A 23 -3.69 15.69 -14.58
CA VAL A 23 -2.24 15.52 -14.40
C VAL A 23 -1.90 14.03 -14.45
N ALA A 24 -1.05 13.63 -15.40
CA ALA A 24 -0.68 12.23 -15.64
C ALA A 24 -0.26 11.48 -14.36
N SER A 25 0.61 12.10 -13.54
CA SER A 25 1.13 11.47 -12.32
C SER A 25 0.13 11.36 -11.16
N HIS A 26 -1.05 11.95 -11.31
CA HIS A 26 -2.14 11.94 -10.32
C HIS A 26 -3.33 11.09 -10.77
N CYS A 27 -3.45 10.84 -12.08
CA CYS A 27 -4.45 9.93 -12.61
C CYS A 27 -4.09 8.48 -12.27
N SER A 28 -4.83 7.85 -11.35
CA SER A 28 -4.53 6.48 -10.92
C SER A 28 -4.67 5.47 -12.06
N VAL A 29 -5.56 5.74 -13.02
CA VAL A 29 -5.77 4.88 -14.20
C VAL A 29 -4.56 4.95 -15.12
N PHE A 30 -4.05 6.15 -15.40
CA PHE A 30 -2.90 6.33 -16.27
C PHE A 30 -1.59 5.93 -15.59
N ALA A 31 -1.31 6.47 -14.41
CA ALA A 31 -0.03 6.28 -13.72
C ALA A 31 0.20 4.86 -13.18
N LEU A 32 -0.83 4.03 -13.08
CA LEU A 32 -0.72 2.61 -12.72
C LEU A 32 -0.92 1.67 -13.92
N SER A 33 -1.18 2.20 -15.11
CA SER A 33 -1.29 1.39 -16.32
C SER A 33 0.09 0.85 -16.73
N ASP A 34 0.14 -0.42 -17.10
CA ASP A 34 1.32 -1.03 -17.73
C ASP A 34 1.17 -0.96 -19.26
N SER A 35 2.17 -0.43 -19.98
CA SER A 35 2.13 -0.39 -21.45
C SER A 35 2.45 -1.72 -22.09
N GLU A 36 3.20 -2.58 -21.40
CA GLU A 36 3.75 -3.84 -21.90
C GLU A 36 2.85 -5.03 -21.56
N ASP A 37 2.09 -4.94 -20.47
CA ASP A 37 1.14 -5.98 -20.04
C ASP A 37 -0.30 -5.61 -20.41
N SER A 38 -0.89 -6.33 -21.37
CA SER A 38 -2.26 -6.11 -21.82
C SER A 38 -3.33 -6.30 -20.73
N ASP A 39 -3.07 -7.16 -19.74
CA ASP A 39 -4.01 -7.42 -18.65
C ASP A 39 -3.99 -6.32 -17.58
N LEU A 40 -2.89 -5.56 -17.51
CA LEU A 40 -2.70 -4.44 -16.58
C LEU A 40 -2.82 -3.07 -17.26
N ARG A 41 -2.86 -3.03 -18.60
CA ARG A 41 -3.05 -1.80 -19.37
C ARG A 41 -4.44 -1.21 -19.17
N GLN A 42 -4.49 0.06 -18.82
CA GLN A 42 -5.73 0.83 -18.69
C GLN A 42 -5.75 2.00 -19.67
N GLN A 43 -6.95 2.46 -20.03
CA GLN A 43 -7.14 3.59 -20.93
C GLN A 43 -8.01 4.65 -20.28
N CYS A 44 -7.56 5.89 -20.39
CA CYS A 44 -8.29 7.06 -19.95
C CYS A 44 -9.22 7.58 -21.05
N LYS A 45 -10.36 8.17 -20.66
CA LYS A 45 -11.28 8.90 -21.55
C LYS A 45 -11.08 10.42 -21.49
N HIS A 46 -9.94 10.87 -20.97
CA HIS A 46 -9.56 12.26 -20.78
C HIS A 46 -8.08 12.43 -21.11
N ASN A 47 -7.65 13.68 -21.27
CA ASN A 47 -6.26 14.02 -21.58
C ASN A 47 -5.48 14.38 -20.32
N HIS A 48 -4.15 14.32 -20.42
CA HIS A 48 -3.24 14.62 -19.32
C HIS A 48 -2.37 15.84 -19.63
N ASP A 49 -3.01 16.98 -19.90
CA ASP A 49 -2.37 18.18 -20.44
C ASP A 49 -1.96 19.18 -19.33
N GLU A 50 -2.31 18.90 -18.07
CA GLU A 50 -1.99 19.77 -16.94
C GLU A 50 -0.74 19.30 -16.18
N LEU A 51 -0.06 20.26 -15.56
CA LEU A 51 1.05 20.03 -14.64
C LEU A 51 0.63 20.39 -13.22
N CYS A 52 1.27 19.77 -12.24
CA CYS A 52 1.03 20.09 -10.84
C CYS A 52 2.23 20.88 -10.29
N ASP A 53 2.00 22.14 -9.92
CA ASP A 53 3.04 23.04 -9.39
C ASP A 53 3.84 22.45 -8.23
N GLN A 54 3.19 21.71 -7.33
CA GLN A 54 3.87 21.07 -6.18
C GLN A 54 4.75 19.89 -6.62
N CYS A 55 4.31 19.13 -7.62
CA CYS A 55 5.11 18.06 -8.22
C CYS A 55 6.30 18.63 -9.00
N GLU A 56 6.08 19.69 -9.78
CA GLU A 56 7.13 20.39 -10.52
C GLU A 56 8.13 21.06 -9.57
N SER A 57 7.66 21.66 -8.48
CA SER A 57 8.54 22.25 -7.45
C SER A 57 9.41 21.20 -6.76
N LEU A 58 8.88 20.00 -6.50
CA LEU A 58 9.67 18.88 -5.99
C LEU A 58 10.71 18.44 -7.03
N HIS A 59 10.31 18.27 -8.29
CA HIS A 59 11.22 17.87 -9.36
C HIS A 59 12.35 18.89 -9.55
N ALA A 60 12.03 20.18 -9.62
CA ALA A 60 13.00 21.26 -9.68
C ALA A 60 13.96 21.24 -8.48
N THR A 61 13.43 21.13 -7.25
CA THR A 61 14.27 21.06 -6.04
C THR A 61 15.25 19.87 -6.09
N LEU A 62 14.83 18.70 -6.61
CA LEU A 62 15.70 17.52 -6.73
C LEU A 62 16.77 17.73 -7.79
N ASN A 63 16.42 18.34 -8.92
CA ASN A 63 17.38 18.68 -9.97
C ASN A 63 18.40 19.70 -9.49
N ASP A 64 17.96 20.75 -8.79
CA ASP A 64 18.86 21.77 -8.20
C ASP A 64 19.88 21.13 -7.26
N ILE A 65 19.46 20.16 -6.44
CA ILE A 65 20.37 19.41 -5.55
C ILE A 65 21.35 18.56 -6.36
N SER A 66 20.86 17.87 -7.39
CA SER A 66 21.71 17.05 -8.25
C SER A 66 22.76 17.88 -8.98
N THR A 67 22.38 19.02 -9.54
CA THR A 67 23.30 19.96 -10.19
C THR A 67 24.30 20.53 -9.20
N ALA A 68 23.85 20.97 -8.03
CA ALA A 68 24.75 21.50 -7.01
C ALA A 68 25.78 20.48 -6.50
N VAL A 69 25.40 19.20 -6.43
CA VAL A 69 26.34 18.12 -6.08
C VAL A 69 27.30 17.80 -7.22
N ASP A 70 26.85 17.85 -8.47
CA ASP A 70 27.74 17.62 -9.62
C ASP A 70 28.79 18.74 -9.80
N GLU A 71 28.38 19.99 -9.55
CA GLU A 71 29.24 21.17 -9.63
C GLU A 71 30.14 21.37 -8.40
N ALA A 72 29.89 20.64 -7.30
CA ALA A 72 30.67 20.77 -6.08
C ALA A 72 32.10 20.24 -6.25
N SER A 73 33.06 20.88 -5.59
CA SER A 73 34.43 20.40 -5.50
C SER A 73 34.57 19.35 -4.40
N PHE A 74 35.11 18.18 -4.74
CA PHE A 74 35.42 17.11 -3.79
C PHE A 74 36.92 16.95 -3.63
N THR A 75 37.34 16.37 -2.50
CA THR A 75 38.76 16.10 -2.22
C THR A 75 39.28 14.94 -3.08
N THR A 76 38.41 13.97 -3.35
CA THR A 76 38.70 12.79 -4.18
C THR A 76 37.56 12.54 -5.15
N GLU A 77 37.85 11.86 -6.26
CA GLU A 77 36.81 11.40 -7.20
C GLU A 77 35.89 10.35 -6.57
N GLU A 78 36.40 9.53 -5.65
CA GLU A 78 35.62 8.55 -4.91
C GLU A 78 34.54 9.20 -4.05
N ASP A 79 34.86 10.31 -3.37
CA ASP A 79 33.88 11.10 -2.61
C ASP A 79 32.81 11.73 -3.53
N LYS A 80 33.20 12.16 -4.73
CA LYS A 80 32.26 12.70 -5.73
C LYS A 80 31.31 11.61 -6.21
N ASP A 81 31.82 10.44 -6.57
CA ASP A 81 31.03 9.29 -7.01
C ASP A 81 30.06 8.82 -5.94
N GLU A 82 30.50 8.75 -4.67
CA GLU A 82 29.62 8.42 -3.55
C GLU A 82 28.50 9.46 -3.38
N ALA A 83 28.82 10.74 -3.45
CA ALA A 83 27.84 11.81 -3.34
C ALA A 83 26.79 11.75 -4.47
N LEU A 84 27.21 11.56 -5.72
CA LEU A 84 26.33 11.40 -6.87
C LEU A 84 25.43 10.16 -6.72
N PHE A 85 26.00 9.04 -6.27
CA PHE A 85 25.24 7.82 -6.00
C PHE A 85 24.17 8.03 -4.91
N LEU A 86 24.51 8.74 -3.83
CA LEU A 86 23.57 9.05 -2.76
C LEU A 86 22.43 9.94 -3.23
N VAL A 87 22.70 10.99 -4.01
CA VAL A 87 21.66 11.87 -4.57
C VAL A 87 20.73 11.10 -5.50
N SER A 88 21.29 10.28 -6.40
CA SER A 88 20.52 9.44 -7.31
C SER A 88 19.62 8.46 -6.56
N SER A 89 20.20 7.74 -5.58
CA SER A 89 19.47 6.79 -4.74
C SER A 89 18.37 7.45 -3.91
N ALA A 90 18.63 8.64 -3.34
CA ALA A 90 17.64 9.39 -2.57
C ALA A 90 16.50 9.91 -3.46
N THR A 91 16.82 10.38 -4.66
CA THR A 91 15.83 10.82 -5.66
C THR A 91 14.91 9.67 -6.04
N LEU A 92 15.47 8.50 -6.35
CA LEU A 92 14.70 7.30 -6.66
C LEU A 92 13.82 6.86 -5.47
N ALA A 93 14.32 6.96 -4.24
CA ALA A 93 13.55 6.62 -3.05
C ALA A 93 12.34 7.55 -2.86
N ILE A 94 12.50 8.86 -3.11
CA ILE A 94 11.40 9.84 -3.05
C ILE A 94 10.36 9.57 -4.14
N GLN A 95 10.79 9.32 -5.38
CA GLN A 95 9.89 8.96 -6.47
C GLN A 95 9.13 7.65 -6.18
N SER A 96 9.84 6.63 -5.70
CA SER A 96 9.24 5.35 -5.29
C SER A 96 8.21 5.53 -4.17
N TRP A 97 8.47 6.43 -3.23
CA TRP A 97 7.52 6.77 -2.18
C TRP A 97 6.28 7.49 -2.73
N LYS A 98 6.42 8.44 -3.66
CA LYS A 98 5.28 9.06 -4.36
C LYS A 98 4.43 8.01 -5.09
N CYS A 99 5.06 7.08 -5.81
CA CYS A 99 4.37 5.98 -6.48
C CYS A 99 3.66 5.05 -5.47
N HIS A 100 4.27 4.79 -4.32
CA HIS A 100 3.63 4.02 -3.25
C HIS A 100 2.40 4.74 -2.69
N LEU A 101 2.46 6.06 -2.49
CA LEU A 101 1.32 6.86 -2.04
C LEU A 101 0.16 6.79 -3.05
N LEU A 102 0.45 6.91 -4.34
CA LEU A 102 -0.54 6.75 -5.41
C LEU A 102 -1.24 5.38 -5.32
N ARG A 103 -0.45 4.29 -5.24
CA ARG A 103 -0.98 2.92 -5.09
C ARG A 103 -1.82 2.77 -3.83
N SER A 104 -1.35 3.33 -2.71
CA SER A 104 -2.06 3.26 -1.43
C SER A 104 -3.41 3.97 -1.50
N THR A 105 -3.47 5.16 -2.12
CA THR A 105 -4.74 5.87 -2.31
C THR A 105 -5.68 5.09 -3.23
N HIS A 106 -5.16 4.55 -4.34
CA HIS A 106 -5.97 3.75 -5.27
C HIS A 106 -6.53 2.46 -4.62
N GLN A 107 -5.72 1.78 -3.81
CA GLN A 107 -6.15 0.60 -3.04
C GLN A 107 -7.23 0.94 -2.01
N ASP A 108 -7.11 2.09 -1.33
CA ASP A 108 -8.12 2.53 -0.36
C ASP A 108 -9.44 2.88 -1.06
N GLN A 109 -9.40 3.53 -2.22
CA GLN A 109 -10.60 3.76 -3.03
C GLN A 109 -11.26 2.44 -3.44
N ALA A 110 -10.49 1.46 -3.94
CA ALA A 110 -11.02 0.15 -4.30
C ALA A 110 -11.65 -0.57 -3.09
N ARG A 111 -11.08 -0.39 -1.89
CA ARG A 111 -11.66 -0.92 -0.65
C ARG A 111 -13.01 -0.27 -0.34
N LEU A 112 -13.12 1.05 -0.47
CA LEU A 112 -14.38 1.77 -0.27
C LEU A 112 -15.44 1.33 -1.27
N ASP A 113 -15.07 1.20 -2.54
CA ASP A 113 -15.97 0.73 -3.60
C ASP A 113 -16.55 -0.67 -3.29
N VAL A 114 -15.72 -1.57 -2.75
CA VAL A 114 -16.18 -2.91 -2.31
C VAL A 114 -17.14 -2.81 -1.12
N ILE A 115 -16.88 -1.92 -0.16
CA ILE A 115 -17.73 -1.71 1.01
C ILE A 115 -19.09 -1.09 0.63
N ASP A 116 -19.11 -0.22 -0.38
CA ASP A 116 -20.33 0.40 -0.90
C ASP A 116 -21.16 -0.59 -1.74
N ALA A 117 -20.50 -1.53 -2.43
CA ALA A 117 -21.15 -2.61 -3.16
C ALA A 117 -21.67 -3.76 -2.27
N LEU A 118 -21.42 -3.74 -0.95
CA LEU A 118 -21.91 -4.78 -0.03
C LEU A 118 -23.44 -4.81 0.04
N ASN A 119 -23.99 -6.01 0.05
CA ASN A 119 -25.41 -6.27 0.27
C ASN A 119 -25.60 -7.30 1.39
N SER A 120 -26.85 -7.61 1.74
CA SER A 120 -27.17 -8.51 2.85
C SER A 120 -26.65 -9.94 2.67
N GLY A 121 -26.32 -10.35 1.44
CA GLY A 121 -25.82 -11.68 1.13
C GLY A 121 -24.30 -11.75 0.95
N THR A 122 -23.56 -10.63 1.00
CA THR A 122 -22.12 -10.59 0.76
C THR A 122 -21.35 -10.06 1.97
N VAL A 123 -20.11 -10.53 2.11
CA VAL A 123 -19.19 -10.10 3.16
C VAL A 123 -17.84 -9.74 2.54
N PHE A 124 -17.18 -8.73 3.12
CA PHE A 124 -15.82 -8.37 2.77
C PHE A 124 -14.88 -8.69 3.93
N ILE A 125 -13.85 -9.48 3.68
CA ILE A 125 -12.91 -9.95 4.71
C ILE A 125 -11.53 -9.37 4.42
N VAL A 126 -11.00 -8.62 5.38
CA VAL A 126 -9.62 -8.14 5.37
C VAL A 126 -8.82 -9.00 6.34
N ASN A 127 -7.74 -9.61 5.84
CA ASN A 127 -6.85 -10.45 6.63
C ASN A 127 -5.48 -9.79 6.73
N ASP A 128 -4.91 -9.78 7.93
CA ASP A 128 -3.55 -9.29 8.14
C ASP A 128 -2.82 -10.10 9.22
N TRP A 129 -1.52 -10.24 9.04
CA TRP A 129 -0.63 -10.75 10.07
C TRP A 129 -0.11 -9.58 10.88
N ALA A 130 -0.55 -9.49 12.12
CA ALA A 130 -0.07 -8.46 13.01
C ALA A 130 1.40 -8.71 13.40
N MET A 131 2.10 -7.63 13.72
CA MET A 131 3.46 -7.70 14.27
C MET A 131 3.48 -8.63 15.47
N LYS A 132 4.40 -9.61 15.48
CA LYS A 132 4.41 -10.68 16.49
C LYS A 132 4.36 -10.15 17.92
N PHE A 133 3.53 -10.78 18.74
CA PHE A 133 3.30 -10.38 20.12
C PHE A 133 4.41 -10.89 21.06
N LEU A 134 4.96 -9.99 21.88
CA LEU A 134 5.95 -10.28 22.91
C LEU A 134 5.34 -10.02 24.30
N PRO A 135 4.92 -11.05 25.05
CA PRO A 135 4.20 -10.89 26.33
C PRO A 135 5.01 -10.28 27.49
N GLN A 136 6.31 -9.99 27.34
CA GLN A 136 7.21 -9.71 28.48
C GLN A 136 7.89 -8.33 28.50
N ARG A 137 7.73 -7.45 27.51
CA ARG A 137 8.42 -6.14 27.53
C ARG A 137 7.52 -4.99 27.07
N TYR A 138 7.41 -3.98 27.92
CA TYR A 138 6.53 -2.82 27.75
C TYR A 138 6.84 -2.00 26.47
N ARG A 139 8.10 -1.97 26.00
CA ARG A 139 8.52 -1.42 24.70
C ARG A 139 9.84 -2.04 24.23
N GLU A 140 9.89 -2.53 23.00
CA GLU A 140 11.14 -2.81 22.27
C GLU A 140 11.14 -1.97 20.98
N SER A 141 12.31 -1.59 20.47
CA SER A 141 12.35 -0.86 19.19
C SER A 141 11.92 -1.79 18.04
N GLN A 142 11.39 -1.24 16.94
CA GLN A 142 10.96 -2.02 15.78
C GLN A 142 12.10 -2.89 15.21
N LYS A 143 13.36 -2.42 15.33
CA LYS A 143 14.56 -3.17 14.92
C LYS A 143 14.82 -4.38 15.84
N ASP A 144 14.58 -4.25 17.14
CA ASP A 144 14.83 -5.32 18.13
C ASP A 144 13.75 -6.41 18.13
N CYS A 145 12.57 -6.12 17.56
CA CYS A 145 11.47 -7.08 17.43
C CYS A 145 11.69 -8.05 16.25
N PHE A 146 12.46 -7.64 15.25
CA PHE A 146 12.69 -8.42 14.03
C PHE A 146 13.63 -9.59 14.32
N GLY A 147 13.10 -10.82 14.29
CA GLY A 147 13.90 -12.06 14.47
C GLY A 147 13.75 -12.78 15.82
N LYS A 148 12.98 -12.25 16.79
CA LYS A 148 12.73 -12.93 18.07
C LYS A 148 11.65 -14.02 17.97
N ARG A 149 11.74 -15.03 18.85
CA ARG A 149 10.71 -16.08 19.06
C ARG A 149 9.51 -15.46 19.78
N SER A 150 8.61 -14.86 19.01
CA SER A 150 7.37 -14.24 19.49
C SER A 150 6.14 -14.95 18.97
N ILE A 151 4.99 -14.67 19.60
CA ILE A 151 3.72 -15.33 19.27
C ILE A 151 3.15 -14.67 18.01
N SER A 152 2.93 -15.48 16.98
CA SER A 152 2.27 -15.02 15.76
C SER A 152 0.77 -14.87 16.03
N TRP A 153 0.19 -13.78 15.56
CA TRP A 153 -1.25 -13.58 15.65
C TRP A 153 -1.76 -12.97 14.36
N HIS A 154 -2.98 -13.35 14.01
CA HIS A 154 -3.64 -12.99 12.76
C HIS A 154 -4.96 -12.30 13.09
N ILE A 155 -5.29 -11.29 12.29
CA ILE A 155 -6.52 -10.52 12.44
C ILE A 155 -7.32 -10.68 11.15
N SER A 156 -8.56 -11.15 11.26
CA SER A 156 -9.56 -11.12 10.18
C SER A 156 -10.66 -10.13 10.55
N VAL A 157 -10.81 -9.05 9.80
CA VAL A 157 -11.91 -8.09 9.96
C VAL A 157 -12.94 -8.36 8.88
N VAL A 158 -14.15 -8.68 9.29
CA VAL A 158 -15.28 -8.96 8.41
C VAL A 158 -16.21 -7.76 8.41
N TYR A 159 -16.54 -7.26 7.23
CA TYR A 159 -17.51 -6.21 7.00
C TYR A 159 -18.75 -6.78 6.33
N ARG A 160 -19.93 -6.35 6.78
CA ARG A 160 -21.23 -6.71 6.20
C ARG A 160 -22.17 -5.51 6.20
N ARG A 161 -23.13 -5.48 5.28
CA ARG A 161 -24.14 -4.41 5.22
C ARG A 161 -25.54 -5.00 5.33
N ILE A 162 -26.28 -4.59 6.35
CA ILE A 162 -27.65 -5.04 6.60
C ILE A 162 -28.56 -3.84 6.70
N GLN A 163 -29.62 -3.83 5.87
CA GLN A 163 -30.59 -2.74 5.82
C GLN A 163 -29.93 -1.35 5.72
N GLY A 164 -28.84 -1.25 4.94
CA GLY A 164 -28.06 -0.03 4.75
C GLY A 164 -26.98 0.23 5.81
N VAL A 165 -27.05 -0.42 6.98
CA VAL A 165 -26.10 -0.23 8.08
C VAL A 165 -24.87 -1.11 7.91
N LEU A 166 -23.68 -0.50 7.93
CA LEU A 166 -22.41 -1.20 7.92
C LEU A 166 -22.10 -1.76 9.32
N GLN A 167 -21.83 -3.05 9.39
CA GLN A 167 -21.42 -3.76 10.61
C GLN A 167 -20.05 -4.41 10.38
N TRP A 168 -19.29 -4.56 11.45
CA TRP A 168 -17.98 -5.22 11.40
C TRP A 168 -17.78 -6.16 12.59
N GLN A 169 -17.00 -7.21 12.38
CA GLN A 169 -16.59 -8.18 13.40
C GLN A 169 -15.12 -8.55 13.17
N ALA A 170 -14.33 -8.56 14.24
CA ALA A 170 -12.93 -8.93 14.19
C ALA A 170 -12.69 -10.29 14.84
N PHE A 171 -11.99 -11.17 14.13
CA PHE A 171 -11.47 -12.44 14.64
C PHE A 171 -9.97 -12.30 14.90
N ILE A 172 -9.55 -12.71 16.08
CA ILE A 172 -8.14 -12.70 16.48
C ILE A 172 -7.70 -14.13 16.71
N HIS A 173 -6.75 -14.61 15.91
CA HIS A 173 -6.17 -15.94 16.03
C HIS A 173 -4.75 -15.82 16.59
N VAL A 174 -4.55 -16.27 17.82
CA VAL A 174 -3.23 -16.34 18.47
C VAL A 174 -2.64 -17.72 18.25
N ILE A 175 -1.48 -17.82 17.61
CA ILE A 175 -0.92 -19.09 17.12
C ILE A 175 0.47 -19.28 17.68
N GLN A 176 0.61 -20.29 18.54
CA GLN A 176 1.84 -20.56 19.28
C GLN A 176 3.01 -20.99 18.37
N SER A 177 2.75 -21.80 17.34
CA SER A 177 3.72 -22.24 16.34
C SER A 177 3.16 -22.10 14.93
N CYS A 178 3.51 -21.01 14.24
CA CYS A 178 3.04 -20.75 12.89
C CYS A 178 4.20 -20.41 11.95
N THR A 179 4.28 -21.11 10.82
CA THR A 179 5.21 -20.78 9.73
C THR A 179 4.69 -19.68 8.80
N GLN A 180 3.49 -19.12 9.09
CA GLN A 180 2.76 -18.15 8.24
C GLN A 180 2.59 -18.62 6.79
N ARG A 181 2.60 -19.94 6.57
CA ARG A 181 2.41 -20.54 5.26
C ARG A 181 0.93 -20.66 4.93
N SER A 182 0.66 -21.01 3.67
CA SER A 182 -0.70 -21.19 3.12
C SER A 182 -1.60 -22.07 3.99
N SER A 183 -1.06 -23.13 4.61
CA SER A 183 -1.85 -24.01 5.49
C SER A 183 -2.47 -23.28 6.69
N ALA A 184 -1.73 -22.35 7.31
CA ALA A 184 -2.23 -21.57 8.43
C ALA A 184 -3.33 -20.59 7.98
N VAL A 185 -3.13 -19.91 6.85
CA VAL A 185 -4.13 -18.99 6.29
C VAL A 185 -5.42 -19.73 5.92
N THR A 186 -5.30 -20.90 5.31
CA THR A 186 -6.47 -21.73 4.97
C THR A 186 -7.23 -22.17 6.21
N ALA A 187 -6.55 -22.62 7.27
CA ALA A 187 -7.21 -23.03 8.52
C ALA A 187 -7.93 -21.85 9.20
N ILE A 188 -7.30 -20.67 9.22
CA ILE A 188 -7.91 -19.44 9.74
C ILE A 188 -9.16 -19.08 8.92
N MET A 189 -9.05 -19.06 7.60
CA MET A 189 -10.18 -18.76 6.71
C MET A 189 -11.32 -19.76 6.85
N GLN A 190 -11.01 -21.05 6.98
CA GLN A 190 -12.01 -22.09 7.25
C GLN A 190 -12.76 -21.83 8.54
N HIS A 191 -12.05 -21.50 9.62
CA HIS A 191 -12.66 -21.16 10.90
C HIS A 191 -13.57 -19.92 10.79
N VAL A 192 -13.06 -18.82 10.20
CA VAL A 192 -13.83 -17.59 10.01
C VAL A 192 -15.09 -17.85 9.20
N LEU A 193 -14.97 -18.54 8.05
CA LEU A 193 -16.11 -18.84 7.19
C LEU A 193 -17.12 -19.78 7.85
N ALA A 194 -16.67 -20.79 8.61
CA ALA A 194 -17.57 -21.68 9.36
C ALA A 194 -18.35 -20.92 10.43
N THR A 195 -17.67 -20.04 11.17
CA THR A 195 -18.28 -19.22 12.22
C THR A 195 -19.30 -18.24 11.61
N LEU A 196 -18.93 -17.56 10.52
CA LEU A 196 -19.85 -16.65 9.82
C LEU A 196 -21.11 -17.35 9.30
N LYS A 197 -20.99 -18.58 8.78
CA LYS A 197 -22.17 -19.36 8.34
C LYS A 197 -23.08 -19.76 9.49
N GLN A 198 -22.52 -20.01 10.67
CA GLN A 198 -23.29 -20.36 11.87
C GLN A 198 -23.99 -19.13 12.46
N GLU A 199 -23.29 -18.00 12.56
CA GLU A 199 -23.85 -16.76 13.12
C GLU A 199 -24.81 -16.06 12.14
N TYR A 200 -24.54 -16.16 10.84
CA TYR A 200 -25.22 -15.40 9.78
C TYR A 200 -25.56 -16.29 8.56
N PRO A 201 -26.52 -17.22 8.69
CA PRO A 201 -26.88 -18.17 7.64
C PRO A 201 -27.42 -17.51 6.35
N GLU A 202 -27.84 -16.25 6.41
CA GLU A 202 -28.28 -15.45 5.26
C GLU A 202 -27.14 -15.07 4.29
N THR A 203 -25.88 -15.15 4.75
CA THR A 203 -24.72 -14.81 3.94
C THR A 203 -24.42 -15.91 2.93
N ARG A 204 -24.40 -15.55 1.63
CA ARG A 204 -24.01 -16.51 0.59
C ARG A 204 -22.49 -16.66 0.64
N PRO A 205 -21.95 -17.90 0.53
CA PRO A 205 -20.52 -18.08 0.34
C PRO A 205 -20.16 -17.55 -1.05
N THR A 206 -19.77 -16.28 -1.15
CA THR A 206 -19.16 -15.78 -2.38
C THR A 206 -17.76 -16.35 -2.48
N SER A 207 -17.55 -17.21 -3.48
CA SER A 207 -16.24 -17.53 -4.02
C SER A 207 -15.60 -16.23 -4.51
N GLY A 208 -14.94 -15.51 -3.62
CA GLY A 208 -14.07 -14.41 -4.01
C GLY A 208 -13.03 -15.00 -4.95
N LYS A 209 -12.97 -14.51 -6.19
CA LYS A 209 -11.74 -14.60 -6.95
C LYS A 209 -10.70 -13.88 -6.10
N ILE A 210 -9.91 -14.67 -5.36
CA ILE A 210 -8.65 -14.20 -4.81
C ILE A 210 -7.85 -13.81 -6.06
N LYS A 211 -7.91 -12.54 -6.46
CA LYS A 211 -6.79 -11.99 -7.21
C LYS A 211 -5.67 -11.97 -6.18
N PRO A 212 -4.64 -12.82 -6.31
CA PRO A 212 -3.51 -12.73 -5.40
C PRO A 212 -3.04 -11.28 -5.42
N ALA A 213 -2.83 -10.70 -4.24
CA ALA A 213 -1.94 -9.57 -4.15
C ALA A 213 -0.65 -10.04 -4.82
N VAL A 214 -0.35 -9.49 -6.00
CA VAL A 214 0.89 -9.77 -6.70
C VAL A 214 1.97 -9.34 -5.72
N THR A 215 2.60 -10.34 -5.10
CA THR A 215 3.90 -10.18 -4.48
C THR A 215 4.78 -9.69 -5.60
N THR A 216 5.07 -8.39 -5.62
CA THR A 216 6.15 -7.83 -6.41
C THR A 216 7.37 -8.71 -6.17
N PRO A 217 7.91 -9.38 -7.21
CA PRO A 217 9.25 -9.91 -7.12
C PRO A 217 10.16 -8.72 -6.82
N SER A 218 11.08 -8.86 -5.87
CA SER A 218 12.19 -7.92 -5.81
C SER A 218 12.91 -8.02 -7.15
N ALA A 219 12.87 -6.97 -7.93
CA ALA A 219 13.62 -6.87 -9.17
C ALA A 219 14.60 -5.71 -9.02
N ARG A 220 15.86 -6.12 -8.84
CA ARG A 220 17.15 -5.47 -9.12
C ARG A 220 17.28 -3.98 -8.84
#